data_AF-A0A9E3KAQ1-F1
#
_entry.id   AF-A0A9E3KAQ1-F1
#
_cell.length_a   1.000
_cell.length_b   1.000
_cell.length_c   1.000
_cell.angle_alpha   90.00
_cell.angle_beta   90.00
_cell.angle_gamma   90.00
#
_symmetry.space_group_name_H-M   'P 1'
#
loop_
_entity.id
_entity.type
_entity.pdbx_description
1 polymer ?
#
loop_
_entity_poly.entity_id
_entity_poly.type
_entity_poly.pdbx_seq_one_letter_code
_entity_poly.pdbx_strand_id
1 'polypeptide(L)' 'PDVVKFAETLERICIETVEKGGMTKDLAILIGPDQPWMTTEQFFEEIRVNLEKEMASWA' A
#
# COMPACT_ATOMS: atom_id res chain seq x y z
N PRO A 1 -4.41 -20.25 -8.75
CA PRO A 1 -4.38 -20.65 -7.33
C PRO A 1 -4.70 -19.45 -6.45
N ASP A 2 -5.42 -19.63 -5.34
CA ASP A 2 -5.84 -18.51 -4.48
C ASP A 2 -4.64 -17.71 -3.95
N VAL A 3 -3.50 -18.39 -3.74
CA VAL A 3 -2.23 -17.75 -3.35
C VAL A 3 -1.64 -16.83 -4.42
N VAL A 4 -1.87 -17.11 -5.71
CA VAL A 4 -1.40 -16.25 -6.82
C VAL A 4 -2.25 -14.99 -6.86
N LYS A 5 -3.59 -15.13 -6.81
CA LYS A 5 -4.51 -13.99 -6.75
C LYS A 5 -4.20 -13.09 -5.54
N PHE A 6 -3.88 -13.69 -4.40
CA PHE A 6 -3.46 -12.96 -3.20
C PHE A 6 -2.17 -12.16 -3.42
N ALA A 7 -1.12 -12.80 -3.95
CA ALA A 7 0.16 -12.13 -4.21
C ALA A 7 0.00 -10.95 -5.19
N GLU A 8 -0.71 -11.17 -6.31
CA GLU A 8 -0.98 -10.13 -7.30
C GLU A 8 -1.80 -8.97 -6.72
N THR A 9 -2.78 -9.28 -5.85
CA THR A 9 -3.57 -8.25 -5.16
C THR A 9 -2.72 -7.44 -4.18
N LEU A 10 -1.86 -8.11 -3.41
CA LEU A 10 -0.96 -7.44 -2.49
C LEU A 10 0.01 -6.51 -3.21
N GLU A 11 0.62 -6.96 -4.31
CA GLU A 11 1.50 -6.13 -5.14
C GLU A 11 0.79 -4.90 -5.68
N ARG A 12 -0.42 -5.08 -6.23
CA ARG A 12 -1.24 -3.97 -6.73
C ARG A 12 -1.58 -2.97 -5.62
N ILE A 13 -1.98 -3.43 -4.44
CA ILE A 13 -2.35 -2.55 -3.33
C ILE A 13 -1.15 -1.74 -2.84
N CYS A 14 0.05 -2.32 -2.79
CA CYS A 14 1.27 -1.58 -2.49
C CYS A 14 1.50 -0.43 -3.48
N ILE A 15 1.36 -0.70 -4.78
CA ILE A 15 1.50 0.32 -5.83
C ILE A 15 0.44 1.42 -5.67
N GLU A 16 -0.84 1.04 -5.59
CA GLU A 16 -1.93 1.99 -5.47
C GLU A 16 -1.83 2.87 -4.21
N THR A 17 -1.30 2.34 -3.11
CA THR A 17 -1.14 3.08 -1.86
C THR A 17 -0.08 4.18 -2.02
N VAL A 18 1.05 3.86 -2.65
CA VAL A 18 2.10 4.85 -2.96
C VAL A 18 1.60 5.89 -3.97
N GLU A 19 0.90 5.48 -5.03
CA GLU A 19 0.34 6.40 -6.03
C GLU A 19 -0.70 7.36 -5.46
N LYS A 20 -1.42 6.96 -4.40
CA LYS A 20 -2.36 7.80 -3.66
C LYS A 20 -1.68 8.71 -2.62
N GLY A 21 -0.36 8.61 -2.46
CA GLY A 21 0.44 9.43 -1.55
C GLY A 21 0.75 8.76 -0.19
N GLY A 22 0.24 7.56 0.06
CA GLY A 22 0.60 6.77 1.23
C GLY A 22 1.96 6.11 1.00
N MET A 23 3.03 6.74 1.48
CA MET A 23 4.39 6.24 1.27
C MET A 23 5.31 6.51 2.46
N THR A 24 6.39 5.73 2.54
CA THR A 24 7.43 5.89 3.54
C THR A 24 8.41 6.99 3.16
N LYS A 25 9.21 7.42 4.15
CA LYS A 25 10.11 8.58 4.05
C LYS A 25 11.10 8.51 2.88
N ASP A 26 11.59 7.32 2.59
CA ASP A 26 12.52 7.05 1.49
C ASP A 26 11.93 7.44 0.12
N LEU A 27 10.69 7.06 -0.15
CA LEU A 27 10.01 7.42 -1.41
C LEU A 27 9.62 8.90 -1.44
N ALA A 28 9.15 9.45 -0.31
CA ALA A 28 8.76 10.86 -0.23
C ALA A 28 9.93 11.80 -0.56
N ILE A 29 11.14 11.49 -0.07
CA ILE A 29 12.35 12.29 -0.35
C ILE A 29 12.72 12.31 -1.85
N LEU A 30 12.38 11.25 -2.60
CA LEU A 30 12.62 11.22 -4.05
C LEU A 30 11.71 12.18 -4.81
N ILE A 31 10.53 12.51 -4.26
CA ILE A 31 9.57 13.45 -4.84
C ILE A 31 9.93 14.89 -4.44
N GLY A 32 10.20 15.13 -3.15
CA GLY A 32 10.60 16.45 -2.64
C GLY A 32 10.66 16.53 -1.12
N PRO A 33 11.36 17.55 -0.58
CA PRO A 33 11.65 17.67 0.86
C PRO A 33 10.40 17.92 1.73
N ASP A 34 9.35 18.49 1.16
CA ASP A 34 8.12 18.87 1.88
C ASP A 34 7.01 17.82 1.77
N GLN A 35 7.28 16.67 1.14
CA GLN A 35 6.26 15.63 0.96
C GLN A 35 5.95 14.92 2.29
N PRO A 36 4.66 14.80 2.65
CA PRO A 36 4.26 14.02 3.82
C PRO A 36 4.62 12.54 3.60
N TRP A 37 4.90 11.85 4.70
CA TRP A 37 5.24 10.44 4.70
C TRP A 37 4.69 9.75 5.94
N MET A 38 4.64 8.43 5.90
CA MET A 38 4.11 7.57 6.95
C MET A 38 5.21 6.78 7.66
N THR A 39 5.03 6.52 8.96
CA THR A 39 5.88 5.54 9.66
C THR A 39 5.65 4.14 9.10
N THR A 40 6.57 3.23 9.37
CA THR A 40 6.48 1.82 8.96
C THR A 40 5.15 1.19 9.39
N GLU A 41 4.71 1.43 10.62
CA GLU A 41 3.47 0.89 11.16
C GLU A 41 2.24 1.49 10.49
N GLN A 42 2.25 2.80 10.21
CA GLN A 42 1.16 3.47 9.50
C GLN A 42 1.00 2.96 8.08
N PHE A 43 2.12 2.79 7.36
CA PHE A 43 2.09 2.25 6.00
C PHE A 43 1.60 0.80 5.99
N PHE A 44 2.07 -0.06 6.90
CA PHE A 44 1.55 -1.43 6.99
C PHE A 44 0.07 -1.50 7.36
N GLU A 45 -0.40 -0.62 8.23
CA GLU A 45 -1.81 -0.56 8.59
C GLU A 45 -2.68 -0.14 7.40
N GLU A 46 -2.23 0.83 6.60
CA GLU A 46 -2.94 1.25 5.38
C GLU A 46 -3.01 0.11 4.35
N ILE A 47 -1.89 -0.60 4.12
CA ILE A 47 -1.85 -1.77 3.24
C ILE A 47 -2.80 -2.86 3.75
N ARG A 48 -2.80 -3.15 5.06
CA ARG A 48 -3.68 -4.15 5.67
C ARG A 48 -5.15 -3.81 5.45
N VAL A 49 -5.56 -2.57 5.73
CA VAL A 49 -6.95 -2.12 5.55
C VAL A 49 -7.38 -2.22 4.09
N ASN A 50 -6.53 -1.79 3.16
CA ASN A 50 -6.82 -1.87 1.73
C ASN A 50 -6.93 -3.32 1.25
N LEU A 51 -6.04 -4.20 1.72
CA LEU A 51 -6.04 -5.62 1.40
C LEU A 51 -7.28 -6.33 1.91
N GLU A 52 -7.66 -6.12 3.17
CA GLU A 52 -8.88 -6.69 3.74
C GLU A 52 -10.14 -6.24 3.01
N LYS A 53 -10.20 -4.95 2.65
CA LYS A 53 -11.32 -4.40 1.88
C LYS A 53 -11.44 -5.04 0.50
N GLU A 54 -10.32 -5.22 -0.20
CA GLU A 54 -10.31 -5.87 -1.51
C GLU A 54 -10.67 -7.35 -1.39
N MET A 55 -10.09 -8.06 -0.42
CA MET A 55 -10.36 -9.46 -0.16
C MET A 55 -11.83 -9.72 0.23
N ALA A 56 -12.48 -8.80 0.94
CA ALA A 56 -13.90 -8.90 1.27
C ALA A 56 -14.81 -8.89 0.03
N SER A 57 -14.31 -8.44 -1.12
CA SER A 57 -15.04 -8.46 -2.41
C SER A 57 -14.79 -9.74 -3.22
N TRP A 58 -13.90 -10.63 -2.77
CA TRP A 58 -13.63 -11.89 -3.46
C TRP A 58 -14.81 -12.84 -3.24
N ALA A 59 -15.67 -12.96 -4.25
CA ALA A 59 -16.68 -14.01 -4.34
C ALA A 59 -16.05 -15.39 -4.53
#